data_AF-A0A6I0JS06-F1
#
_entry.id   AF-A0A6I0JS06-F1
#
_cell.length_a   1.000
_cell.length_b   1.000
_cell.length_c   1.000
_cell.angle_alpha   90.00
_cell.angle_beta   90.00
_cell.angle_gamma   90.00
#
_symmetry.space_group_name_H-M   'P 1'
#
loop_
_entity.id
_entity.type
_entity.pdbx_description
1 polymer ?
#
loop_
_entity_poly.entity_id
_entity_poly.type
_entity_poly.pdbx_seq_one_letter_code
_entity_poly.pdbx_strand_id
1 'polypeptide(L)'
;MRVPTDKEIEEAKEYLRQRLDAELSMRTNLQIVMIEAAKQIIDISYRYKISPELFRFSANRQLQEEVDAIILSLLEIIEDYTYTLAVATHEDNKDAIITYITRESYSKTFTQRAREYVDRFSKEVETAIAAGLLLNLSKDKLLSSIRQSVKTPLLNEHVQRAISKGYPVISRLGVQESFGVGRTVSSWTALSDLTEYAVAEGWMKHWELQAKASGAVGFFVMRGSSYPCNICDDEVGFHVEWDKLPPYHGHCKCFAVSVSAI
;
A
#
# COMPACT_ATOMS: atom_id res chain seq x y z
N MET A 1 9.62 21.84 32.15
CA MET A 1 8.83 20.88 31.36
C MET A 1 9.10 19.49 31.91
N ARG A 2 8.07 18.68 32.16
CA ARG A 2 8.24 17.35 32.76
C ARG A 2 8.72 16.37 31.70
N VAL A 3 9.76 15.60 32.01
CA VAL A 3 10.21 14.47 31.18
C VAL A 3 9.19 13.32 31.32
N PRO A 4 8.85 12.60 30.24
CA PRO A 4 7.97 11.44 30.33
C PRO A 4 8.46 10.42 31.35
N THR A 5 7.53 9.83 32.09
CA THR A 5 7.84 8.72 33.00
C THR A 5 7.99 7.41 32.22
N ASP A 6 8.67 6.43 32.80
CA ASP A 6 8.80 5.08 32.21
C ASP A 6 7.45 4.46 31.88
N LYS A 7 6.43 4.72 32.71
CA LYS A 7 5.06 4.25 32.48
C LYS A 7 4.47 4.83 31.20
N GLU A 8 4.56 6.15 31.04
CA GLU A 8 4.01 6.85 29.86
C GLU A 8 4.77 6.48 28.58
N ILE A 9 6.08 6.23 28.69
CA ILE A 9 6.90 5.72 27.60
C ILE A 9 6.43 4.32 27.19
N GLU A 10 6.18 3.40 28.13
CA GLU A 10 5.68 2.06 27.78
C GLU A 10 4.25 2.07 27.25
N GLU A 11 3.37 2.94 27.75
CA GLU A 11 2.02 3.13 27.18
C GLU A 11 2.10 3.59 25.71
N ALA A 12 2.97 4.55 25.39
CA ALA A 12 3.17 5.01 24.02
C ALA A 12 3.81 3.94 23.11
N LYS A 13 4.73 3.12 23.64
CA LYS A 13 5.28 1.97 22.91
C LYS A 13 4.22 0.91 22.65
N GLU A 14 3.34 0.66 23.61
CA GLU A 14 2.24 -0.29 23.42
C GLU A 14 1.28 0.20 22.34
N TYR A 15 0.96 1.49 22.33
CA TYR A 15 0.18 2.09 21.25
C TYR A 15 0.87 1.94 19.88
N LEU A 16 2.19 2.16 19.82
CA LEU A 16 2.98 1.91 18.61
C LEU A 16 2.91 0.44 18.17
N ARG A 17 2.98 -0.53 19.09
CA ARG A 17 2.88 -1.97 18.74
C ARG A 17 1.53 -2.28 18.08
N GLN A 18 0.43 -1.78 18.65
CA GLN A 18 -0.91 -1.97 18.09
C GLN A 18 -1.03 -1.35 16.69
N ARG A 19 -0.49 -0.16 16.49
CA ARG A 19 -0.41 0.47 15.17
C ARG A 19 0.37 -0.40 14.17
N LEU A 20 1.54 -0.89 14.56
CA LEU A 20 2.38 -1.75 13.72
C LEU A 20 1.71 -3.08 13.37
N ASP A 21 0.90 -3.63 14.28
CA ASP A 21 0.09 -4.82 14.01
C ASP A 21 -1.01 -4.51 12.98
N ALA A 22 -1.66 -3.34 13.06
CA ALA A 22 -2.62 -2.90 12.05
C ALA A 22 -1.97 -2.69 10.66
N GLU A 23 -0.77 -2.08 10.61
CA GLU A 23 0.03 -1.96 9.38
C GLU A 23 0.35 -3.35 8.78
N LEU A 24 0.75 -4.31 9.62
CA LEU A 24 1.05 -5.68 9.18
C LEU A 24 -0.20 -6.42 8.68
N SER A 25 -1.34 -6.25 9.35
CA SER A 25 -2.63 -6.76 8.89
C SER A 25 -3.01 -6.18 7.53
N MET A 26 -2.80 -4.87 7.31
CA MET A 26 -3.07 -4.22 6.03
C MET A 26 -2.24 -4.84 4.91
N ARG A 27 -0.92 -4.97 5.12
CA ARG A 27 -0.02 -5.61 4.14
C ARG A 27 -0.46 -7.04 3.79
N THR A 28 -0.82 -7.82 4.78
CA THR A 28 -1.24 -9.22 4.60
C THR A 28 -2.53 -9.31 3.80
N ASN A 29 -3.53 -8.53 4.18
CA ASN A 29 -4.82 -8.47 3.50
C ASN A 29 -4.68 -7.95 2.06
N LEU A 30 -3.87 -6.92 1.84
CA LEU A 30 -3.55 -6.40 0.50
C LEU A 30 -3.01 -7.51 -0.41
N GLN A 31 -2.05 -8.29 0.07
CA GLN A 31 -1.49 -9.39 -0.73
C GLN A 31 -2.55 -10.43 -1.06
N ILE A 32 -3.44 -10.78 -0.13
CA ILE A 32 -4.51 -11.76 -0.36
C ILE A 32 -5.45 -11.27 -1.46
N VAL A 33 -5.96 -10.03 -1.34
CA VAL A 33 -6.97 -9.51 -2.28
C VAL A 33 -6.39 -9.24 -3.67
N MET A 34 -5.14 -8.77 -3.77
CA MET A 34 -4.47 -8.61 -5.06
C MET A 34 -4.28 -9.97 -5.76
N ILE A 35 -3.90 -11.02 -5.02
CA ILE A 35 -3.72 -12.36 -5.60
C ILE A 35 -5.07 -12.97 -6.01
N GLU A 36 -6.13 -12.75 -5.26
CA GLU A 36 -7.48 -13.20 -5.66
C GLU A 36 -7.97 -12.44 -6.90
N ALA A 37 -7.73 -11.13 -7.00
CA ALA A 37 -8.04 -10.36 -8.21
C ALA A 37 -7.25 -10.88 -9.42
N ALA A 38 -5.94 -11.15 -9.27
CA ALA A 38 -5.13 -11.75 -10.33
C ALA A 38 -5.70 -13.08 -10.81
N LYS A 39 -6.11 -13.96 -9.87
CA LYS A 39 -6.73 -15.24 -10.18
C LYS A 39 -8.01 -15.08 -10.99
N GLN A 40 -8.91 -14.18 -10.60
CA GLN A 40 -10.13 -13.89 -11.34
C GLN A 40 -9.83 -13.38 -12.75
N ILE A 41 -8.89 -12.44 -12.90
CA ILE A 41 -8.48 -11.89 -14.20
C ILE A 41 -7.89 -12.99 -15.10
N ILE A 42 -7.06 -13.89 -14.56
CA ILE A 42 -6.50 -15.05 -15.29
C ILE A 42 -7.63 -15.97 -15.77
N ASP A 43 -8.56 -16.32 -14.87
CA ASP A 43 -9.68 -17.21 -15.18
C ASP A 43 -10.52 -16.66 -16.32
N ILE A 44 -10.87 -15.37 -16.27
CA ILE A 44 -11.64 -14.72 -17.32
C ILE A 44 -10.84 -14.67 -18.62
N SER A 45 -9.58 -14.22 -18.57
CA SER A 45 -8.73 -14.07 -19.76
C SER A 45 -8.56 -15.37 -20.55
N TYR A 46 -8.40 -16.51 -19.86
CA TYR A 46 -8.26 -17.82 -20.49
C TYR A 46 -9.57 -18.32 -21.14
N ARG A 47 -10.75 -17.86 -20.69
CA ARG A 47 -12.04 -18.24 -21.30
C ARG A 47 -12.24 -17.62 -22.68
N TYR A 48 -11.68 -16.43 -22.93
CA TYR A 48 -11.87 -15.68 -24.17
C TYR A 48 -11.09 -16.23 -25.36
N LYS A 49 -10.09 -17.11 -25.13
CA LYS A 49 -9.32 -17.81 -26.19
C LYS A 49 -8.75 -16.87 -27.28
N ILE A 50 -8.35 -15.66 -26.89
CA ILE A 50 -7.68 -14.72 -27.79
C ILE A 50 -6.33 -15.32 -28.18
N SER A 51 -5.93 -15.17 -29.45
CA SER A 51 -4.62 -15.63 -29.93
C SER A 51 -3.51 -15.02 -29.05
N PRO A 52 -2.54 -15.83 -28.57
CA PRO A 52 -1.50 -15.38 -27.64
C PRO A 52 -0.73 -14.14 -28.11
N GLU A 53 -0.43 -14.04 -29.41
CA GLU A 53 0.31 -12.95 -30.03
C GLU A 53 -0.47 -11.62 -30.00
N LEU A 54 -1.80 -11.72 -30.07
CA LEU A 54 -2.73 -10.59 -30.07
C LEU A 54 -3.28 -10.27 -28.68
N PHE A 55 -3.02 -11.10 -27.68
CA PHE A 55 -3.61 -10.95 -26.35
C PHE A 55 -3.29 -9.59 -25.74
N ARG A 56 -4.36 -8.89 -25.37
CA ARG A 56 -4.47 -7.71 -24.52
C ARG A 56 -5.93 -7.62 -24.08
N PHE A 57 -6.23 -7.05 -22.92
CA PHE A 57 -7.59 -6.91 -22.43
C PHE A 57 -8.47 -6.17 -23.43
N SER A 58 -7.93 -5.10 -24.03
CA SER A 58 -8.62 -4.29 -25.03
C SER A 58 -8.86 -4.98 -26.38
N ALA A 59 -8.34 -6.19 -26.61
CA ALA A 59 -8.62 -6.95 -27.82
C ALA A 59 -10.07 -7.49 -27.85
N ASN A 60 -10.75 -7.52 -26.71
CA ASN A 60 -12.15 -7.87 -26.62
C ASN A 60 -12.85 -6.94 -25.62
N ARG A 61 -13.90 -6.23 -26.07
CA ARG A 61 -14.63 -5.25 -25.23
C ARG A 61 -15.21 -5.88 -23.97
N GLN A 62 -15.77 -7.08 -24.07
CA GLN A 62 -16.40 -7.75 -22.93
C GLN A 62 -15.35 -8.26 -21.93
N LEU A 63 -14.20 -8.74 -22.41
CA LEU A 63 -13.05 -9.04 -21.55
C LEU A 63 -12.59 -7.79 -20.78
N GLN A 64 -12.41 -6.67 -21.49
CA GLN A 64 -12.03 -5.41 -20.88
C GLN A 64 -13.01 -4.99 -19.78
N GLU A 65 -14.32 -5.04 -20.05
CA GLU A 65 -15.37 -4.69 -19.07
C GLU A 65 -15.36 -5.61 -17.84
N GLU A 66 -15.19 -6.91 -18.02
CA GLU A 66 -15.09 -7.87 -16.91
C GLU A 66 -13.82 -7.63 -16.05
N VAL A 67 -12.69 -7.30 -16.69
CA VAL A 67 -11.45 -6.98 -15.97
C VAL A 67 -11.59 -5.65 -15.22
N ASP A 68 -12.14 -4.62 -15.86
CA ASP A 68 -12.33 -3.31 -15.24
C ASP A 68 -13.24 -3.39 -14.01
N ALA A 69 -14.26 -4.25 -14.04
CA ALA A 69 -15.10 -4.52 -12.87
C ALA A 69 -14.32 -5.15 -11.70
N ILE A 70 -13.40 -6.10 -11.98
CA ILE A 70 -12.54 -6.69 -10.95
C ILE A 70 -11.58 -5.64 -10.37
N ILE A 71 -10.98 -4.81 -11.23
CA ILE A 71 -10.06 -3.75 -10.83
C ILE A 71 -10.77 -2.70 -9.97
N LEU A 72 -12.00 -2.32 -10.31
CA LEU A 72 -12.82 -1.42 -9.50
C LEU A 72 -13.14 -2.04 -8.14
N SER A 73 -13.57 -3.30 -8.11
CA SER A 73 -13.86 -4.01 -6.85
C SER A 73 -12.61 -4.16 -5.97
N LEU A 74 -11.44 -4.41 -6.56
CA LEU A 74 -10.16 -4.44 -5.85
C LEU A 74 -9.85 -3.08 -5.20
N LEU A 75 -10.06 -1.98 -5.91
CA LEU A 75 -9.86 -0.63 -5.36
C LEU A 75 -10.77 -0.39 -4.15
N GLU A 76 -12.05 -0.71 -4.25
CA GLU A 76 -13.03 -0.56 -3.15
C GLU A 76 -12.64 -1.38 -1.91
N ILE A 77 -12.18 -2.62 -2.11
CA ILE A 77 -11.72 -3.48 -1.01
C ILE A 77 -10.45 -2.92 -0.35
N ILE A 78 -9.52 -2.39 -1.15
CA ILE A 78 -8.29 -1.77 -0.61
C ILE A 78 -8.63 -0.53 0.23
N GLU A 79 -9.56 0.30 -0.23
CA GLU A 79 -10.04 1.46 0.53
C GLU A 79 -10.71 1.04 1.83
N ASP A 80 -11.65 0.09 1.78
CA ASP A 80 -12.37 -0.43 2.94
C ASP A 80 -11.42 -0.98 4.01
N TYR A 81 -10.46 -1.82 3.62
CA TYR A 81 -9.46 -2.36 4.55
C TYR A 81 -8.56 -1.28 5.14
N THR A 82 -8.13 -0.31 4.33
CA THR A 82 -7.29 0.78 4.81
C THR A 82 -8.03 1.62 5.83
N TYR A 83 -9.28 2.00 5.54
CA TYR A 83 -10.11 2.82 6.42
C TYR A 83 -10.44 2.09 7.72
N THR A 84 -10.81 0.81 7.61
CA THR A 84 -11.09 -0.05 8.76
C THR A 84 -9.87 -0.18 9.68
N LEU A 85 -8.68 -0.37 9.13
CA LEU A 85 -7.45 -0.54 9.93
C LEU A 85 -6.87 0.78 10.43
N ALA A 86 -7.10 1.89 9.73
CA ALA A 86 -6.72 3.23 10.17
C ALA A 86 -7.57 3.69 11.36
N VAL A 87 -8.87 3.36 11.34
CA VAL A 87 -9.79 3.63 12.46
C VAL A 87 -9.59 2.61 13.57
N ALA A 88 -9.50 1.31 13.25
CA ALA A 88 -9.37 0.21 14.20
C ALA A 88 -10.40 0.27 15.34
N THR A 89 -9.98 0.59 16.56
CA THR A 89 -10.85 0.73 17.74
C THR A 89 -11.21 2.18 18.06
N HIS A 90 -10.74 3.15 17.27
CA HIS A 90 -10.82 4.58 17.51
C HIS A 90 -12.12 5.22 17.00
N GLU A 91 -13.27 4.56 17.21
CA GLU A 91 -14.56 4.94 16.61
C GLU A 91 -14.99 6.38 16.96
N ASP A 92 -14.67 6.86 18.17
CA ASP A 92 -14.99 8.24 18.60
C ASP A 92 -14.33 9.32 17.72
N ASN A 93 -13.23 9.00 17.04
CA ASN A 93 -12.49 9.90 16.17
C ASN A 93 -12.55 9.51 14.69
N LYS A 94 -13.46 8.59 14.32
CA LYS A 94 -13.57 8.02 12.97
C LYS A 94 -13.58 9.07 11.86
N ASP A 95 -14.51 10.03 11.92
CA ASP A 95 -14.68 11.01 10.86
C ASP A 95 -13.44 11.89 10.67
N ALA A 96 -12.77 12.24 11.77
CA ALA A 96 -11.53 13.02 11.75
C ALA A 96 -10.36 12.22 11.15
N ILE A 97 -10.27 10.92 11.50
CA ILE A 97 -9.26 10.01 10.95
C ILE A 97 -9.47 9.85 9.44
N ILE A 98 -10.68 9.51 9.00
CA ILE A 98 -10.99 9.30 7.58
C ILE A 98 -10.76 10.57 6.78
N THR A 99 -11.21 11.73 7.27
CA THR A 99 -10.95 13.02 6.62
C THR A 99 -9.46 13.29 6.48
N TYR A 100 -8.66 12.96 7.51
CA TYR A 100 -7.23 13.17 7.48
C TYR A 100 -6.55 12.25 6.47
N ILE A 101 -6.77 10.94 6.50
CA ILE A 101 -6.06 9.99 5.63
C ILE A 101 -6.49 10.09 4.15
N THR A 102 -7.67 10.64 3.87
CA THR A 102 -8.17 10.82 2.49
C THR A 102 -7.90 12.22 1.92
N ARG A 103 -7.29 13.13 2.69
CA ARG A 103 -6.95 14.49 2.26
C ARG A 103 -6.06 14.50 1.03
N GLU A 104 -6.09 15.59 0.28
CA GLU A 104 -5.13 15.80 -0.79
C GLU A 104 -3.72 15.97 -0.20
N SER A 105 -2.79 15.15 -0.69
CA SER A 105 -1.38 15.21 -0.33
C SER A 105 -0.54 15.01 -1.59
N TYR A 106 0.40 15.92 -1.85
CA TYR A 106 1.18 15.95 -3.10
C TYR A 106 0.28 15.87 -4.36
N SER A 107 -0.75 16.72 -4.40
CA SER A 107 -1.70 16.87 -5.53
C SER A 107 -2.59 15.65 -5.81
N LYS A 108 -2.67 14.68 -4.90
CA LYS A 108 -3.55 13.51 -5.02
C LYS A 108 -4.17 13.13 -3.69
N THR A 109 -5.43 12.74 -3.73
CA THR A 109 -6.06 12.02 -2.61
C THR A 109 -5.55 10.59 -2.52
N PHE A 110 -5.89 9.91 -1.42
CA PHE A 110 -5.63 8.47 -1.26
C PHE A 110 -6.22 7.66 -2.43
N THR A 111 -7.52 7.81 -2.69
CA THR A 111 -8.25 7.11 -3.78
C THR A 111 -7.61 7.32 -5.15
N GLN A 112 -7.25 8.56 -5.48
CA GLN A 112 -6.62 8.86 -6.78
C GLN A 112 -5.28 8.12 -6.93
N ARG A 113 -4.46 8.09 -5.88
CA ARG A 113 -3.16 7.41 -5.90
C ARG A 113 -3.32 5.89 -5.89
N ALA A 114 -4.25 5.36 -5.09
CA ALA A 114 -4.56 3.93 -5.06
C ALA A 114 -5.04 3.44 -6.42
N ARG A 115 -5.94 4.18 -7.08
CA ARG A 115 -6.40 3.90 -8.45
C ARG A 115 -5.24 3.77 -9.44
N GLU A 116 -4.30 4.72 -9.44
CA GLU A 116 -3.13 4.63 -10.33
C GLU A 116 -2.31 3.37 -10.11
N TYR A 117 -2.18 2.89 -8.87
CA TYR A 117 -1.42 1.68 -8.57
C TYR A 117 -2.21 0.41 -8.90
N VAL A 118 -3.53 0.40 -8.73
CA VAL A 118 -4.41 -0.71 -9.14
C VAL A 118 -4.49 -0.81 -10.68
N ASP A 119 -4.47 0.32 -11.40
CA ASP A 119 -4.37 0.33 -12.86
C ASP A 119 -3.02 -0.23 -13.34
N ARG A 120 -1.92 0.09 -12.64
CA ARG A 120 -0.60 -0.52 -12.91
C ARG A 120 -0.61 -2.02 -12.64
N PHE A 121 -1.23 -2.46 -11.54
CA PHE A 121 -1.40 -3.88 -11.24
C PHE A 121 -2.14 -4.61 -12.37
N SER A 122 -3.21 -4.01 -12.92
CA SER A 122 -3.91 -4.55 -14.09
C SER A 122 -2.96 -4.80 -15.26
N LYS A 123 -2.07 -3.86 -15.55
CA LYS A 123 -1.06 -3.99 -16.62
C LYS A 123 0.02 -5.04 -16.34
N GLU A 124 0.43 -5.19 -15.09
CA GLU A 124 1.35 -6.24 -14.67
C GLU A 124 0.73 -7.62 -14.89
N VAL A 125 -0.54 -7.79 -14.50
CA VAL A 125 -1.29 -9.04 -14.69
C VAL A 125 -1.53 -9.31 -16.18
N GLU A 126 -1.90 -8.30 -16.97
CA GLU A 126 -2.05 -8.40 -18.44
C GLU A 126 -0.77 -8.94 -19.09
N THR A 127 0.38 -8.43 -18.65
CA THR A 127 1.71 -8.82 -19.16
C THR A 127 2.03 -10.26 -18.81
N ALA A 128 1.77 -10.66 -17.56
CA ALA A 128 1.97 -12.03 -17.11
C ALA A 128 1.07 -13.00 -17.89
N ILE A 129 -0.19 -12.65 -18.13
CA ILE A 129 -1.13 -13.48 -18.91
C ILE A 129 -0.67 -13.59 -20.36
N ALA A 130 -0.29 -12.49 -21.01
CA ALA A 130 0.24 -12.53 -22.37
C ALA A 130 1.44 -13.48 -22.49
N ALA A 131 2.40 -13.39 -21.56
CA ALA A 131 3.54 -14.29 -21.50
C ALA A 131 3.12 -15.74 -21.23
N GLY A 132 2.15 -15.96 -20.32
CA GLY A 132 1.62 -17.27 -19.98
C GLY A 132 0.95 -17.97 -21.15
N LEU A 133 0.16 -17.25 -21.95
CA LEU A 133 -0.48 -17.76 -23.16
C LEU A 133 0.56 -18.14 -24.22
N LEU A 134 1.56 -17.28 -24.47
CA LEU A 134 2.64 -17.56 -25.43
C LEU A 134 3.49 -18.78 -25.05
N LEU A 135 3.57 -19.09 -23.76
CA LEU A 135 4.30 -20.22 -23.21
C LEU A 135 3.41 -21.43 -22.91
N ASN A 136 2.13 -21.40 -23.27
CA ASN A 136 1.14 -22.44 -23.01
C ASN A 136 1.08 -22.88 -21.53
N LEU A 137 1.12 -21.91 -20.60
CA LEU A 137 1.07 -22.18 -19.18
C LEU A 137 -0.36 -22.46 -18.71
N SER A 138 -0.48 -23.35 -17.71
CA SER A 138 -1.73 -23.49 -16.95
C SER A 138 -2.00 -22.26 -16.08
N LYS A 139 -3.28 -22.04 -15.77
CA LYS A 139 -3.73 -20.94 -14.91
C LYS A 139 -3.06 -20.97 -13.54
N ASP A 140 -2.94 -22.15 -12.92
CA ASP A 140 -2.32 -22.32 -11.60
C ASP A 140 -0.83 -21.99 -11.61
N LYS A 141 -0.12 -22.39 -12.67
CA LYS A 141 1.31 -22.10 -12.82
C LYS A 141 1.53 -20.60 -13.00
N LEU A 142 0.70 -19.95 -13.82
CA LEU A 142 0.75 -18.51 -14.01
C LEU A 142 0.47 -17.75 -12.70
N LEU A 143 -0.58 -18.12 -11.97
CA LEU A 143 -0.92 -17.50 -10.68
C LEU A 143 0.20 -17.67 -9.65
N SER A 144 0.80 -18.85 -9.55
CA SER A 144 1.94 -19.12 -8.68
C SER A 144 3.13 -18.21 -9.02
N SER A 145 3.41 -18.06 -10.32
CA SER A 145 4.49 -17.19 -10.81
C SER A 145 4.24 -15.71 -10.45
N ILE A 146 3.01 -15.21 -10.64
CA ILE A 146 2.61 -13.84 -10.25
C ILE A 146 2.79 -13.64 -8.74
N ARG A 147 2.38 -14.62 -7.92
CA ARG A 147 2.54 -14.56 -6.46
C ARG A 147 4.01 -14.45 -6.05
N GLN A 148 4.89 -15.20 -6.70
CA GLN A 148 6.33 -15.19 -6.41
C GLN A 148 7.01 -13.89 -6.84
N SER A 149 6.54 -13.28 -7.93
CA SER A 149 7.12 -12.06 -8.50
C SER A 149 6.38 -10.79 -8.09
N VAL A 150 5.50 -10.81 -7.09
CA VAL A 150 4.61 -9.66 -6.78
C VAL A 150 5.37 -8.36 -6.49
N LYS A 151 6.56 -8.45 -5.89
CA LYS A 151 7.46 -7.31 -5.61
C LYS A 151 8.31 -6.89 -6.82
N THR A 152 8.41 -7.74 -7.83
CA THR A 152 9.24 -7.55 -9.02
C THR A 152 8.51 -8.07 -10.27
N PRO A 153 7.31 -7.55 -10.58
CA PRO A 153 6.39 -8.18 -11.54
C PRO A 153 6.97 -8.27 -12.95
N LEU A 154 7.79 -7.30 -13.37
CA LEU A 154 8.43 -7.33 -14.68
C LEU A 154 9.59 -8.33 -14.76
N LEU A 155 10.18 -8.72 -13.62
CA LEU A 155 11.20 -9.78 -13.55
C LEU A 155 10.59 -11.18 -13.36
N ASN A 156 9.28 -11.31 -13.52
CA ASN A 156 8.61 -12.61 -13.55
C ASN A 156 9.30 -13.54 -14.58
N GLU A 157 9.60 -14.78 -14.16
CA GLU A 157 10.37 -15.72 -14.99
C GLU A 157 9.72 -16.02 -16.35
N HIS A 158 8.39 -16.02 -16.42
CA HIS A 158 7.65 -16.32 -17.65
C HIS A 158 7.60 -15.11 -18.56
N VAL A 159 7.49 -13.90 -18.01
CA VAL A 159 7.65 -12.65 -18.77
C VAL A 159 9.03 -12.59 -19.42
N GLN A 160 10.08 -12.82 -18.62
CA GLN A 160 11.47 -12.83 -19.12
C GLN A 160 11.70 -13.93 -20.17
N ARG A 161 11.12 -15.11 -19.98
CA ARG A 161 11.21 -16.20 -20.95
C ARG A 161 10.44 -15.92 -22.26
N ALA A 162 9.32 -15.21 -22.21
CA ALA A 162 8.62 -14.78 -23.41
C ALA A 162 9.47 -13.78 -24.21
N ILE A 163 10.09 -12.81 -23.51
CA ILE A 163 11.02 -11.83 -24.11
C ILE A 163 12.21 -12.53 -24.76
N SER A 164 12.85 -13.48 -24.08
CA SER A 164 14.00 -14.21 -24.63
C SER A 164 13.67 -15.08 -25.85
N LYS A 165 12.39 -15.43 -26.03
CA LYS A 165 11.86 -16.09 -27.24
C LYS A 165 11.47 -15.12 -28.37
N GLY A 166 11.71 -13.83 -28.19
CA GLY A 166 11.44 -12.81 -29.19
C GLY A 166 10.05 -12.18 -29.11
N TYR A 167 9.28 -12.42 -28.03
CA TYR A 167 7.99 -11.78 -27.84
C TYR A 167 8.12 -10.49 -27.01
N PRO A 168 7.90 -9.29 -27.59
CA PRO A 168 8.11 -8.02 -26.90
C PRO A 168 6.92 -7.68 -25.99
N VAL A 169 6.55 -8.54 -25.04
CA VAL A 169 5.30 -8.42 -24.28
C VAL A 169 5.17 -7.11 -23.50
N ILE A 170 6.26 -6.59 -22.92
CA ILE A 170 6.27 -5.33 -22.15
C ILE A 170 6.02 -4.13 -23.07
N SER A 171 6.84 -3.95 -24.11
CA SER A 171 6.72 -2.80 -25.01
C SER A 171 5.45 -2.86 -25.88
N ARG A 172 5.02 -4.05 -26.31
CA ARG A 172 3.76 -4.26 -27.04
C ARG A 172 2.52 -3.85 -26.25
N LEU A 173 2.56 -4.00 -24.93
CA LEU A 173 1.47 -3.63 -24.02
C LEU A 173 1.63 -2.22 -23.43
N GLY A 174 2.71 -1.52 -23.76
CA GLY A 174 2.97 -0.15 -23.29
C GLY A 174 3.24 -0.07 -21.79
N VAL A 175 3.86 -1.09 -21.20
CA VAL A 175 4.15 -1.11 -19.75
C VAL A 175 5.40 -0.29 -19.46
N GLN A 176 5.28 0.60 -18.47
CA GLN A 176 6.38 1.45 -18.03
C GLN A 176 7.39 0.64 -17.19
N GLU A 177 8.65 0.62 -17.63
CA GLU A 177 9.73 -0.17 -17.00
C GLU A 177 10.48 0.59 -15.90
N SER A 178 10.28 1.91 -15.78
CA SER A 178 10.88 2.74 -14.73
C SER A 178 10.07 4.03 -14.52
N PHE A 179 9.93 4.44 -13.27
CA PHE A 179 9.32 5.72 -12.88
C PHE A 179 10.35 6.78 -12.45
N GLY A 180 11.65 6.47 -12.60
CA GLY A 180 12.76 7.27 -12.10
C GLY A 180 13.39 6.68 -10.83
N VAL A 181 14.52 7.26 -10.42
CA VAL A 181 15.29 6.81 -9.26
C VAL A 181 14.43 6.91 -7.99
N GLY A 182 14.47 5.86 -7.16
CA GLY A 182 13.77 5.83 -5.86
C GLY A 182 12.27 5.55 -5.96
N ARG A 183 11.73 5.23 -7.15
CA ARG A 183 10.32 4.88 -7.33
C ARG A 183 10.19 3.42 -7.73
N THR A 184 9.37 2.69 -6.98
CA THR A 184 9.08 1.28 -7.27
C THR A 184 8.30 1.14 -8.57
N VAL A 185 8.60 0.06 -9.30
CA VAL A 185 7.83 -0.38 -10.48
C VAL A 185 6.76 -1.40 -10.11
N SER A 186 6.78 -1.92 -8.88
CA SER A 186 5.79 -2.89 -8.39
C SER A 186 4.57 -2.17 -7.84
N SER A 187 3.40 -2.47 -8.41
CA SER A 187 2.10 -2.02 -7.91
C SER A 187 1.87 -2.46 -6.45
N TRP A 188 2.29 -3.68 -6.08
CA TRP A 188 2.15 -4.19 -4.72
C TRP A 188 2.98 -3.39 -3.73
N THR A 189 4.26 -3.09 -4.04
CA THR A 189 5.08 -2.26 -3.15
C THR A 189 4.47 -0.88 -3.02
N ALA A 190 4.04 -0.28 -4.13
CA ALA A 190 3.43 1.05 -4.13
C ALA A 190 2.13 1.10 -3.31
N LEU A 191 1.27 0.09 -3.43
CA LEU A 191 0.05 -0.04 -2.65
C LEU A 191 0.33 -0.32 -1.18
N SER A 192 1.27 -1.23 -0.87
CA SER A 192 1.66 -1.56 0.51
C SER A 192 2.16 -0.32 1.23
N ASP A 193 3.09 0.43 0.62
CA ASP A 193 3.63 1.64 1.22
C ASP A 193 2.54 2.71 1.42
N LEU A 194 1.62 2.85 0.45
CA LEU A 194 0.52 3.80 0.53
C LEU A 194 -0.47 3.46 1.66
N THR A 195 -0.92 2.20 1.74
CA THR A 195 -1.95 1.79 2.69
C THR A 195 -1.40 1.68 4.10
N GLU A 196 -0.18 1.17 4.28
CA GLU A 196 0.49 1.15 5.59
C GLU A 196 0.71 2.57 6.13
N TYR A 197 1.15 3.50 5.27
CA TYR A 197 1.32 4.89 5.68
C TYR A 197 -0.02 5.54 6.07
N ALA A 198 -1.09 5.32 5.30
CA ALA A 198 -2.42 5.82 5.63
C ALA A 198 -2.94 5.26 6.97
N VAL A 199 -2.73 3.96 7.24
CA VAL A 199 -3.04 3.36 8.55
C VAL A 199 -2.24 4.05 9.65
N ALA A 200 -0.93 4.21 9.48
CA ALA A 200 -0.08 4.86 10.47
C ALA A 200 -0.49 6.32 10.73
N GLU A 201 -0.84 7.09 9.69
CA GLU A 201 -1.37 8.44 9.83
C GLU A 201 -2.69 8.48 10.60
N GLY A 202 -3.60 7.53 10.35
CA GLY A 202 -4.89 7.46 11.04
C GLY A 202 -4.74 7.25 12.55
N TRP A 203 -3.87 6.33 12.95
CA TRP A 203 -3.56 6.09 14.35
C TRP A 203 -2.92 7.32 15.01
N MET A 204 -1.99 7.97 14.33
CA MET A 204 -1.33 9.14 14.90
C MET A 204 -2.25 10.36 14.94
N LYS A 205 -3.25 10.43 14.05
CA LYS A 205 -4.33 11.40 14.13
C LYS A 205 -5.21 11.17 15.35
N HIS A 206 -5.55 9.91 15.66
CA HIS A 206 -6.27 9.60 16.90
C HIS A 206 -5.45 10.03 18.13
N TRP A 207 -4.16 9.69 18.16
CA TRP A 207 -3.25 10.04 19.25
C TRP A 207 -3.22 11.56 19.51
N GLU A 208 -3.11 12.35 18.44
CA GLU A 208 -3.18 13.82 18.51
C GLU A 208 -4.47 14.30 19.20
N LEU A 209 -5.61 13.80 18.74
CA LEU A 209 -6.92 14.24 19.22
C LEU A 209 -7.13 13.85 20.69
N GLN A 210 -6.78 12.61 21.06
CA GLN A 210 -6.87 12.13 22.43
C GLN A 210 -5.96 12.89 23.37
N ALA A 211 -4.72 13.17 22.96
CA ALA A 211 -3.76 13.92 23.75
C ALA A 211 -4.26 15.36 23.99
N LYS A 212 -4.73 16.04 22.93
CA LYS A 212 -5.31 17.39 23.03
C LYS A 212 -6.53 17.43 23.96
N ALA A 213 -7.44 16.47 23.82
CA ALA A 213 -8.62 16.35 24.68
C ALA A 213 -8.25 16.13 26.16
N SER A 214 -7.10 15.50 26.41
CA SER A 214 -6.55 15.25 27.74
C SER A 214 -5.73 16.43 28.30
N GLY A 215 -5.70 17.58 27.62
CA GLY A 215 -4.98 18.77 28.06
C GLY A 215 -3.46 18.71 27.81
N ALA A 216 -2.99 17.87 26.89
CA ALA A 216 -1.58 17.84 26.51
C ALA A 216 -1.17 19.19 25.90
N VAL A 217 -0.04 19.74 26.37
CA VAL A 217 0.57 20.97 25.86
C VAL A 217 1.64 20.71 24.80
N GLY A 218 2.00 19.45 24.60
CA GLY A 218 2.95 19.00 23.57
C GLY A 218 3.24 17.52 23.72
N PHE A 219 4.30 17.06 23.06
CA PHE A 219 4.71 15.66 23.08
C PHE A 219 6.23 15.50 22.91
N PHE A 220 6.78 14.41 23.46
CA PHE A 220 8.13 13.97 23.17
C PHE A 220 8.12 12.89 22.09
N VAL A 221 8.85 13.12 21.01
CA VAL A 221 9.12 12.09 20.00
C VAL A 221 10.32 11.27 20.45
N MET A 222 10.17 9.95 20.39
CA MET A 222 11.23 8.99 20.70
C MET A 222 11.41 8.00 19.56
N ARG A 223 12.65 7.55 19.39
CA ARG A 223 13.03 6.52 18.42
C ARG A 223 12.45 5.17 18.83
N GLY A 224 11.71 4.53 17.93
CA GLY A 224 11.29 3.11 18.08
C GLY A 224 11.96 2.16 17.09
N SER A 225 12.98 2.62 16.36
CA SER A 225 13.83 1.80 15.48
C SER A 225 15.31 2.12 15.68
N SER A 226 16.15 1.08 15.63
CA SER A 226 17.61 1.18 15.62
C SER A 226 18.22 1.50 14.25
N TYR A 227 17.41 1.52 13.18
CA TYR A 227 17.87 1.85 11.83
C TYR A 227 18.34 3.32 11.73
N PRO A 228 19.56 3.63 11.28
CA PRO A 228 20.04 5.02 11.22
C PRO A 228 19.21 5.83 10.22
N CYS A 229 18.50 6.85 10.69
CA CYS A 229 17.53 7.60 9.90
C CYS A 229 17.56 9.07 10.31
N ASN A 230 18.25 9.90 9.50
CA ASN A 230 18.44 11.32 9.80
C ASN A 230 17.11 12.06 10.01
N ILE A 231 16.08 11.78 9.20
CA ILE A 231 14.75 12.40 9.37
C ILE A 231 14.17 12.07 10.75
N CYS A 232 14.26 10.81 11.18
CA CYS A 232 13.79 10.44 12.50
C CYS A 232 14.65 11.01 13.63
N ASP A 233 15.96 11.17 13.40
CA ASP A 233 16.89 11.75 14.36
C ASP A 233 16.64 13.24 14.57
N ASP A 234 16.37 13.98 13.50
CA ASP A 234 16.08 15.42 13.51
C ASP A 234 14.78 15.75 14.25
N GLU A 235 13.83 14.81 14.27
CA GLU A 235 12.53 14.98 14.94
C GLU A 235 12.52 14.46 16.39
N VAL A 236 13.61 13.89 16.91
CA VAL A 236 13.66 13.46 18.32
C VAL A 236 13.67 14.68 19.24
N GLY A 237 12.77 14.68 20.23
CA GLY A 237 12.71 15.74 21.23
C GLY A 237 11.29 16.19 21.52
N PHE A 238 11.18 17.34 22.19
CA PHE A 238 9.90 17.92 22.54
C PHE A 238 9.36 18.82 21.43
N HIS A 239 8.07 18.67 21.12
CA HIS A 239 7.35 19.46 20.13
C HIS A 239 6.03 19.97 20.69
N VAL A 240 5.60 21.12 20.17
CA VAL A 240 4.26 21.69 20.45
C VAL A 240 3.40 21.73 19.18
N GLU A 241 4.04 21.66 18.02
CA GLU A 241 3.38 21.65 16.72
C GLU A 241 2.94 20.22 16.38
N TRP A 242 1.63 19.99 16.46
CA TRP A 242 1.03 18.66 16.33
C TRP A 242 1.12 18.05 14.93
N ASP A 243 1.45 18.86 13.92
CA ASP A 243 1.79 18.41 12.56
C ASP A 243 3.19 17.74 12.48
N LYS A 244 4.03 17.88 13.51
CA LYS A 244 5.31 17.16 13.66
C LYS A 244 5.20 15.79 14.34
N LEU A 245 3.98 15.28 14.55
CA LEU A 245 3.81 13.91 15.00
C LEU A 245 4.30 12.92 13.93
N PRO A 246 4.92 11.78 14.31
CA PRO A 246 5.18 10.70 13.36
C PRO A 246 3.84 10.20 12.79
N PRO A 247 3.82 9.49 11.64
CA PRO A 247 4.96 8.97 10.89
C PRO A 247 5.60 9.98 9.92
N TYR A 248 6.94 10.05 9.92
CA TYR A 248 7.70 10.93 9.00
C TYR A 248 7.93 10.33 7.61
N HIS A 249 7.79 9.01 7.48
CA HIS A 249 7.98 8.25 6.26
C HIS A 249 7.24 6.91 6.35
N GLY A 250 7.10 6.21 5.22
CA GLY A 250 6.29 4.98 5.08
C GLY A 250 6.65 3.79 5.98
N HIS A 251 7.78 3.85 6.69
CA HIS A 251 8.25 2.79 7.60
C HIS A 251 8.68 3.35 8.96
N CYS A 252 8.17 4.53 9.32
CA CYS A 252 8.56 5.23 10.54
C CYS A 252 8.07 4.45 11.76
N LYS A 253 8.99 4.10 12.67
CA LYS A 253 8.67 3.46 13.95
C LYS A 253 8.87 4.40 15.14
N CYS A 254 8.98 5.71 14.92
CA CYS A 254 8.99 6.66 16.02
C CYS A 254 7.60 6.70 16.68
N PHE A 255 7.60 6.98 17.98
CA PHE A 255 6.40 7.14 18.79
C PHE A 255 6.46 8.46 19.55
N ALA A 256 5.30 8.95 19.97
CA ALA A 256 5.17 10.20 20.70
C ALA A 256 4.59 9.93 22.08
N VAL A 257 5.10 10.62 23.10
CA VAL A 257 4.56 10.61 24.47
C VAL A 257 3.97 11.98 24.75
N SER A 258 2.66 12.06 24.97
CA SER A 258 1.99 13.32 25.28
C SER A 258 2.41 13.85 26.66
N VAL A 259 2.46 15.17 26.80
CA VAL A 259 2.82 15.84 28.05
C VAL A 259 1.79 16.92 28.37
N SER A 260 1.16 16.82 29.53
CA SER A 260 0.26 17.87 30.04
C SER A 260 1.03 18.94 30.81
N ALA A 261 0.49 20.16 30.85
CA ALA A 261 0.91 21.13 31.86
C ALA A 261 0.59 20.54 33.24
N ILE A 262 1.55 20.65 34.16
CA ILE A 262 1.44 20.17 35.55
C ILE A 262 0.12 20.65 36.17
#